data_AF-A0A1M5VJD2-F1
#
_entry.id   AF-A0A1M5VJD2-F1
#
_cell.length_a   1.000
_cell.length_b   1.000
_cell.length_c   1.000
_cell.angle_alpha   90.00
_cell.angle_beta   90.00
_cell.angle_gamma   90.00
#
_symmetry.space_group_name_H-M   'P 1'
#
loop_
_entity.id
_entity.type
_entity.pdbx_description
1 polymer ?
#
loop_
_entity_poly.entity_id
_entity_poly.type
_entity_poly.pdbx_seq_one_letter_code
_entity_poly.pdbx_strand_id
1 'polypeptide(L)'
;MENLNAFGDTQEEALRQAKDAFDGAMECDLDLGNTMILPKTMPDSDKGLYPVELSPRIEIAYKLFEARRGQKKSEVARRANITPQAYQRFETPKGSPSVETLYKLAHALGKQLVVEFV
;
A
#
# COMPACT_ATOMS: atom_id res chain seq x y z
N MET A 1 -2.17 14.03 -0.05
CA MET A 1 -0.83 14.48 -0.47
C MET A 1 -1.01 15.88 -1.06
N GLU A 2 -0.32 16.88 -0.53
CA GLU A 2 -0.59 18.29 -0.87
C GLU A 2 -0.11 18.69 -2.28
N ASN A 3 0.82 17.91 -2.84
CA ASN A 3 1.45 18.14 -4.14
C ASN A 3 0.93 17.24 -5.26
N LEU A 4 -0.12 16.43 -5.02
CA LEU A 4 -0.67 15.52 -6.01
C LEU A 4 -1.91 16.12 -6.67
N ASN A 5 -1.83 16.44 -7.96
CA ASN A 5 -2.92 17.02 -8.72
C ASN A 5 -3.16 16.23 -10.01
N ALA A 6 -4.43 16.00 -10.33
CA ALA A 6 -4.89 15.39 -11.57
C ALA A 6 -6.19 16.08 -12.02
N PHE A 7 -6.51 16.02 -13.31
CA PHE A 7 -7.70 16.63 -13.89
C PHE A 7 -8.26 15.73 -14.99
N GLY A 8 -9.54 15.94 -15.34
CA GLY A 8 -10.22 15.27 -16.44
C GLY A 8 -11.46 16.05 -16.83
N ASP A 9 -11.95 15.83 -18.05
CA ASP A 9 -13.09 16.59 -18.60
C ASP A 9 -14.43 16.13 -18.01
N THR A 10 -14.44 14.93 -17.44
CA THR A 10 -15.56 14.34 -16.70
C THR A 10 -15.10 13.89 -15.32
N GLN A 11 -16.05 13.75 -14.38
CA GLN A 11 -15.74 13.22 -13.05
C GLN A 11 -15.10 11.82 -13.13
N GLU A 12 -15.60 10.97 -14.02
CA GLU A 12 -15.07 9.62 -14.20
C GLU A 12 -13.60 9.65 -14.68
N GLU A 13 -13.30 10.53 -15.63
CA GLU A 13 -11.92 10.72 -16.11
C GLU A 13 -11.03 11.31 -15.02
N ALA A 14 -11.49 12.33 -14.30
CA ALA A 14 -10.75 12.92 -13.20
C ALA A 14 -10.40 11.88 -12.13
N LEU A 15 -11.31 10.95 -11.82
CA LEU A 15 -11.06 9.86 -10.88
C LEU A 15 -10.05 8.84 -11.41
N ARG A 16 -10.10 8.49 -12.70
CA ARG A 16 -9.07 7.62 -13.33
C ARG A 16 -7.69 8.27 -13.28
N GLN A 17 -7.60 9.54 -13.65
CA GLN A 17 -6.34 10.28 -13.66
C GLN A 17 -5.81 10.48 -12.23
N ALA A 18 -6.69 10.73 -11.27
CA ALA A 18 -6.34 10.80 -9.85
C ALA A 18 -5.80 9.46 -9.33
N LYS A 19 -6.40 8.33 -9.75
CA LYS A 19 -5.90 7.00 -9.43
C LYS A 19 -4.50 6.76 -9.96
N ASP A 20 -4.24 7.05 -11.23
CA ASP A 20 -2.93 6.84 -11.83
C ASP A 20 -1.86 7.71 -11.17
N ALA A 21 -2.19 8.99 -10.93
CA ALA A 21 -1.31 9.91 -10.22
C ALA A 21 -1.01 9.41 -8.79
N PHE A 22 -2.04 8.93 -8.08
CA PHE A 22 -1.89 8.45 -6.71
C PHE A 22 -1.07 7.16 -6.64
N ASP A 23 -1.33 6.20 -7.52
CA ASP A 23 -0.54 4.96 -7.62
C ASP A 23 0.94 5.29 -7.90
N GLY A 24 1.22 6.22 -8.83
CA GLY A 24 2.60 6.63 -9.14
C GLY A 24 3.31 7.34 -7.99
N ALA A 25 2.62 8.21 -7.27
CA ALA A 25 3.17 8.88 -6.08
C ALA A 25 3.49 7.87 -4.97
N MET A 26 2.59 6.92 -4.75
CA MET A 26 2.73 5.88 -3.74
C MET A 26 3.84 4.89 -4.07
N GLU A 27 4.02 4.56 -5.35
CA GLU A 27 5.16 3.78 -5.82
C GLU A 27 6.48 4.45 -5.47
N CYS A 28 6.60 5.75 -5.72
CA CYS A 28 7.79 6.54 -5.37
C CYS A 28 8.04 6.53 -3.85
N ASP A 29 7.00 6.79 -3.05
CA ASP A 29 7.13 6.85 -1.59
C ASP A 29 7.54 5.49 -0.98
N LEU A 30 6.95 4.39 -1.45
CA LEU A 30 7.31 3.05 -0.98
C LEU A 30 8.73 2.65 -1.40
N ASP A 31 9.16 3.00 -2.62
CA ASP A 31 10.54 2.76 -3.08
C ASP A 31 11.56 3.55 -2.24
N LEU A 32 11.22 4.79 -1.83
CA LEU A 32 12.05 5.64 -0.96
C LEU A 32 11.95 5.26 0.53
N GLY A 33 10.98 4.43 0.91
CA GLY A 33 10.71 4.07 2.30
C GLY A 33 10.10 5.20 3.12
N ASN A 34 9.44 6.15 2.45
CA ASN A 34 8.75 7.26 3.08
C ASN A 34 7.47 6.78 3.78
N THR A 35 7.10 7.48 4.85
CA THR A 35 5.84 7.24 5.53
C THR A 35 4.72 7.93 4.81
N MET A 36 3.59 7.25 4.65
CA MET A 36 2.40 7.88 4.13
C MET A 36 1.77 8.87 5.12
N ILE A 37 1.18 9.92 4.54
CA ILE A 37 0.23 10.78 5.23
C ILE A 37 -1.14 10.11 5.14
N LEU A 38 -1.70 9.72 6.28
CA LEU A 38 -3.06 9.18 6.33
C LEU A 38 -4.07 10.22 5.81
N PRO A 39 -5.10 9.80 5.07
CA PRO A 39 -6.17 10.70 4.66
C PRO A 39 -6.75 11.43 5.88
N LYS A 40 -6.88 12.75 5.78
CA LYS A 40 -7.51 13.57 6.84
C LYS A 40 -9.03 13.61 6.74
N THR A 41 -9.57 13.09 5.65
CA THR A 41 -10.99 13.16 5.30
C THR A 41 -11.48 11.79 4.86
N MET A 42 -12.78 11.54 5.06
CA MET A 42 -13.47 10.37 4.53
C MET A 42 -14.19 10.76 3.22
N PRO A 43 -14.53 9.77 2.37
CA PRO A 43 -15.41 10.00 1.23
C PRO A 43 -16.74 10.62 1.65
N ASP A 44 -17.18 11.63 0.91
CA ASP A 44 -18.40 12.41 1.14
C ASP A 44 -18.79 13.08 -0.18
N SER A 45 -19.74 12.49 -0.90
CA SER A 45 -20.16 12.96 -2.23
C SER A 45 -20.79 14.35 -2.20
N ASP A 46 -21.45 14.72 -1.09
CA ASP A 46 -22.09 16.03 -0.95
C ASP A 46 -21.05 17.16 -0.84
N LYS A 47 -19.84 16.81 -0.39
CA LYS A 47 -18.67 17.70 -0.36
C LYS A 47 -17.73 17.53 -1.57
N GLY A 48 -18.10 16.70 -2.55
CA GLY A 48 -17.25 16.38 -3.70
C GLY A 48 -16.00 15.58 -3.33
N LEU A 49 -16.03 14.84 -2.22
CA LEU A 49 -14.95 13.97 -1.77
C LEU A 49 -15.20 12.54 -2.24
N TYR A 50 -14.39 12.08 -3.18
CA TYR A 50 -14.49 10.74 -3.75
C TYR A 50 -13.33 9.87 -3.30
N PRO A 51 -13.54 8.56 -3.07
CA PRO A 51 -12.45 7.65 -2.78
C PRO A 51 -11.60 7.44 -4.04
N VAL A 52 -10.29 7.33 -3.84
CA VAL A 52 -9.35 6.92 -4.89
C VAL A 52 -8.70 5.63 -4.44
N GLU A 53 -9.01 4.55 -5.14
CA GLU A 53 -8.52 3.21 -4.81
C GLU A 53 -7.08 3.00 -5.29
N LEU A 54 -6.27 2.36 -4.45
CA LEU A 54 -4.93 1.95 -4.81
C LEU A 54 -4.93 0.68 -5.65
N SER A 55 -3.94 0.53 -6.52
CA SER A 55 -3.67 -0.76 -7.12
C SER A 55 -3.36 -1.82 -6.05
N PRO A 56 -3.84 -3.08 -6.18
CA PRO A 56 -3.68 -4.11 -5.16
C PRO A 56 -2.22 -4.34 -4.72
N ARG A 57 -1.27 -4.25 -5.65
CA ARG A 57 0.17 -4.39 -5.36
C ARG A 57 0.68 -3.32 -4.39
N ILE A 58 0.21 -2.09 -4.53
CA ILE A 58 0.61 -0.95 -3.70
C ILE A 58 -0.03 -1.09 -2.33
N GLU A 59 -1.31 -1.46 -2.28
CA GLU A 59 -2.03 -1.67 -1.05
C GLU A 59 -1.37 -2.75 -0.17
N ILE A 60 -1.00 -3.89 -0.75
CA ILE A 60 -0.30 -4.96 -0.04
C ILE A 60 1.07 -4.49 0.45
N ALA A 61 1.87 -3.86 -0.41
CA ALA A 61 3.19 -3.35 -0.04
C ALA A 61 3.11 -2.35 1.11
N TYR A 62 2.14 -1.43 1.06
CA TYR A 62 1.87 -0.45 2.10
C TYR A 62 1.46 -1.11 3.42
N LYS A 63 0.50 -2.05 3.40
CA LYS A 63 0.05 -2.78 4.59
C LYS A 63 1.21 -3.52 5.27
N LEU A 64 2.11 -4.13 4.49
CA LEU A 64 3.31 -4.78 5.01
C LEU A 64 4.29 -3.79 5.64
N PHE A 65 4.54 -2.67 4.94
CA PHE A 65 5.41 -1.60 5.43
C PHE A 65 4.93 -1.05 6.78
N GLU A 66 3.64 -0.72 6.89
CA GLU A 66 3.04 -0.21 8.12
C GLU A 66 3.03 -1.24 9.25
N ALA A 67 2.67 -2.49 8.96
CA ALA A 67 2.67 -3.56 9.95
C ALA A 67 4.07 -3.84 10.53
N ARG A 68 5.13 -3.60 9.74
CA ARG A 68 6.53 -3.75 10.18
C ARG A 68 7.06 -2.57 10.99
N ARG A 69 6.35 -1.43 11.08
CA ARG A 69 6.87 -0.27 11.80
C ARG A 69 7.31 -0.64 13.22
N GLY A 70 8.48 -0.13 13.61
CA GLY A 70 9.13 -0.48 14.87
C GLY A 70 9.92 -1.80 14.86
N GLN A 71 9.89 -2.59 13.78
CA GLN A 71 10.59 -3.86 13.64
C GLN A 71 11.64 -3.80 12.52
N LYS A 72 12.78 -4.50 12.69
CA LYS A 72 13.82 -4.57 11.65
C LYS A 72 13.40 -5.53 10.53
N LYS A 73 13.60 -5.13 9.26
CA LYS A 73 13.27 -5.95 8.08
C LYS A 73 13.89 -7.35 8.15
N SER A 74 15.16 -7.44 8.55
CA SER A 74 15.90 -8.71 8.69
C SER A 74 15.29 -9.64 9.76
N GLU A 75 14.77 -9.08 10.84
CA GLU A 75 14.14 -9.86 11.91
C GLU A 75 12.77 -10.41 11.49
N VAL A 76 12.00 -9.61 10.75
CA VAL A 76 10.73 -10.09 10.18
C VAL A 76 10.99 -11.16 9.12
N ALA A 77 11.95 -10.94 8.22
CA ALA A 77 12.35 -11.93 7.21
C ALA A 77 12.76 -13.27 7.85
N ARG A 78 13.58 -13.22 8.91
CA ARG A 78 13.99 -14.41 9.68
C ARG A 78 12.79 -15.14 10.29
N ARG A 79 11.87 -14.42 10.94
CA ARG A 79 10.65 -15.01 11.54
C ARG A 79 9.70 -15.60 10.48
N ALA A 80 9.61 -14.97 9.32
CA ALA A 80 8.82 -15.45 8.20
C ALA A 80 9.50 -16.58 7.40
N ASN A 81 10.73 -16.97 7.76
CA ASN A 81 11.56 -17.93 7.05
C ASN A 81 11.76 -17.59 5.56
N ILE A 82 12.05 -16.31 5.27
CA ILE A 82 12.37 -15.82 3.93
C ILE A 82 13.67 -15.00 3.93
N THR A 83 14.23 -14.77 2.74
CA THR A 83 15.44 -13.96 2.63
C THR A 83 15.14 -12.47 2.90
N PRO A 84 16.09 -11.71 3.49
CA PRO A 84 15.93 -10.27 3.67
C PRO A 84 15.66 -9.51 2.37
N GLN A 85 16.24 -9.97 1.25
CA GLN A 85 16.02 -9.39 -0.08
C GLN A 85 14.60 -9.63 -0.57
N ALA A 86 14.04 -10.82 -0.35
CA ALA A 86 12.64 -11.10 -0.68
C ALA A 86 11.70 -10.22 0.15
N TYR A 87 11.95 -10.10 1.45
CA TYR A 87 11.16 -9.22 2.32
C TYR A 87 11.21 -7.76 1.86
N GLN A 88 12.39 -7.24 1.54
CA GLN A 88 12.55 -5.87 1.06
C GLN A 88 11.73 -5.60 -0.20
N ARG A 89 11.67 -6.55 -1.13
CA ARG A 89 10.84 -6.45 -2.34
C ARG A 89 9.35 -6.44 -2.03
N PHE A 90 8.89 -7.10 -0.97
CA PHE A 90 7.46 -7.14 -0.61
C PHE A 90 6.94 -5.84 -0.01
N GLU A 91 7.83 -4.96 0.46
CA GLU A 91 7.45 -3.58 0.85
C GLU A 91 7.48 -2.61 -0.31
N THR A 92 7.75 -3.07 -1.54
CA THR A 92 7.64 -2.25 -2.74
C THR A 92 6.59 -2.83 -3.69
N PRO A 93 6.01 -2.01 -4.58
CA PRO A 93 5.03 -2.48 -5.57
C PRO A 93 5.60 -3.47 -6.60
N LYS A 94 6.91 -3.71 -6.60
CA LYS A 94 7.62 -4.70 -7.42
C LYS A 94 7.59 -6.11 -6.83
N GLY A 95 7.10 -6.25 -5.59
CA GLY A 95 6.91 -7.52 -4.92
C GLY A 95 5.57 -8.15 -5.27
N SER A 96 5.58 -9.46 -5.52
CA SER A 96 4.36 -10.25 -5.70
C SER A 96 4.41 -11.45 -4.76
N PRO A 97 4.17 -11.25 -3.45
CA PRO A 97 4.12 -12.36 -2.50
C PRO A 97 2.94 -13.27 -2.83
N SER A 98 3.12 -14.59 -2.72
CA SER A 98 2.00 -15.53 -2.78
C SER A 98 1.09 -15.36 -1.57
N VAL A 99 -0.15 -15.86 -1.65
CA VAL A 99 -1.08 -15.88 -0.50
C VAL A 99 -0.43 -16.57 0.70
N GLU A 100 0.24 -17.70 0.50
CA GLU A 100 0.97 -18.40 1.57
C GLU A 100 2.09 -17.54 2.18
N THR A 101 2.79 -16.75 1.35
CA THR A 101 3.81 -15.81 1.81
C THR A 101 3.19 -14.70 2.65
N LEU A 102 2.02 -14.18 2.25
CA LEU A 102 1.28 -13.17 3.03
C LEU A 102 0.89 -13.70 4.41
N TYR A 103 0.46 -14.97 4.52
CA TYR A 103 0.19 -15.60 5.82
C TYR A 103 1.45 -15.68 6.70
N LYS A 104 2.59 -16.11 6.13
CA LYS A 104 3.88 -16.17 6.85
C LYS A 104 4.32 -14.79 7.34
N LEU A 105 4.20 -13.77 6.48
CA LEU A 105 4.53 -12.39 6.80
C LEU A 105 3.62 -11.84 7.89
N ALA A 106 2.30 -12.02 7.78
CA ALA A 106 1.33 -11.58 8.78
C ALA A 106 1.66 -12.19 10.15
N HIS A 107 1.88 -13.50 10.21
CA HIS A 107 2.25 -14.18 11.45
C HIS A 107 3.57 -13.64 12.02
N ALA A 108 4.61 -13.49 11.19
CA ALA A 108 5.91 -12.93 11.61
C ALA A 108 5.81 -11.49 12.11
N LEU A 109 4.83 -10.72 11.63
CA LEU A 109 4.54 -9.34 12.04
C LEU A 109 3.63 -9.26 13.27
N GLY A 110 3.16 -10.41 13.81
CA GLY A 110 2.19 -10.44 14.91
C GLY A 110 0.80 -9.94 14.49
N LYS A 111 0.43 -10.15 13.23
CA LYS A 111 -0.84 -9.75 12.62
C LYS A 111 -1.60 -10.98 12.12
N GLN A 112 -2.87 -10.78 11.78
CA GLN A 112 -3.71 -11.78 11.13
C GLN A 112 -4.05 -11.31 9.72
N LEU A 113 -3.91 -12.21 8.73
CA LEU A 113 -4.42 -11.99 7.39
C LEU A 113 -5.89 -12.46 7.34
N VAL A 114 -6.77 -11.59 6.87
CA VAL A 114 -8.19 -11.88 6.63
C VAL A 114 -8.48 -11.65 5.16
N VAL A 115 -9.15 -12.60 4.52
CA VAL A 115 -9.63 -12.50 3.14
C VAL A 115 -11.13 -12.59 3.19
N GLU A 116 -11.80 -11.54 2.75
CA GLU A 116 -13.25 -11.41 2.73
C GLU A 116 -13.68 -10.97 1.32
N PHE A 117 -14.77 -11.56 0.82
CA PHE A 117 -15.43 -11.12 -0.40
C PHE A 117 -16.61 -10.26 0.04
N VAL A 118 -16.53 -8.95 -0.23
CA VAL A 118 -17.55 -7.95 0.11
C VAL A 118 -18.36 -7.54 -1.12
#